data_AF-A0A1W9TIL8-F1
#
_entry.id   AF-A0A1W9TIL8-F1
#
_cell.length_a   1.000
_cell.length_b   1.000
_cell.length_c   1.000
_cell.angle_alpha   90.00
_cell.angle_beta   90.00
_cell.angle_gamma   90.00
#
_symmetry.space_group_name_H-M   'P 1'
#
loop_
_entity.id
_entity.type
_entity.pdbx_description
1 polymer ?
#
loop_
_entity_poly.entity_id
_entity_poly.type
_entity_poly.pdbx_seq_one_letter_code
_entity_poly.pdbx_strand_id
1 'polypeptide(L)'
;MLLNGTKKKIEFEIMQIEKELQNYSLLFDLIKQQEPDLIEMTALSSVLHSFYNGIEGIFLIISKNIDENIPKSYNWHSDLLKRMSEKNEIRKNVISEEKFNQLQEYLGFRHFFRHNYQC
;
A
#
# COMPACT_ATOMS: atom_id res chain seq x y z
N MET A 1 7.83 -12.08 21.52
CA MET A 1 8.34 -10.68 21.48
C MET A 1 8.45 -10.28 20.03
N LEU A 2 7.56 -9.43 19.51
CA LEU A 2 7.83 -8.75 18.24
C LEU A 2 9.17 -8.01 18.43
N LEU A 3 10.22 -8.40 17.70
CA LEU A 3 11.53 -7.76 17.77
C LEU A 3 11.29 -6.25 17.65
N ASN A 4 11.69 -5.49 18.67
CA ASN A 4 11.42 -4.04 18.79
C ASN A 4 11.77 -3.24 17.52
N GLY A 5 12.70 -3.77 16.69
CA GLY A 5 13.02 -3.23 15.37
C GLY A 5 11.94 -3.37 14.30
N THR A 6 11.18 -4.47 14.25
CA THR A 6 10.10 -4.66 13.24
C THR A 6 8.97 -3.67 13.47
N LYS A 7 8.55 -3.49 14.72
CA LYS A 7 7.51 -2.52 15.08
C LYS A 7 7.91 -1.11 14.66
N LYS A 8 9.13 -0.67 15.00
CA LYS A 8 9.65 0.64 14.61
C LYS A 8 9.70 0.87 13.10
N LYS A 9 10.03 -0.18 12.32
CA LYS A 9 10.01 -0.09 10.85
C LYS A 9 8.59 0.12 10.32
N ILE A 10 7.61 -0.61 10.84
CA ILE A 10 6.20 -0.45 10.45
C ILE A 10 5.70 0.94 10.84
N GLU A 11 5.97 1.39 12.06
CA GLU A 11 5.60 2.74 12.53
C GLU A 11 6.23 3.84 11.66
N PHE A 12 7.47 3.65 11.24
CA PHE A 12 8.14 4.58 10.33
C PHE A 12 7.49 4.62 8.95
N GLU A 13 7.17 3.47 8.35
CA GLU A 13 6.46 3.43 7.06
C GLU A 13 5.09 4.10 7.15
N ILE A 14 4.32 3.85 8.22
CA ILE A 14 3.03 4.51 8.46
C ILE A 14 3.22 6.03 8.52
N MET A 15 4.21 6.50 9.27
CA MET A 15 4.52 7.93 9.37
C MET A 15 4.88 8.55 8.02
N GLN A 16 5.61 7.84 7.15
CA GLN A 16 5.91 8.34 5.79
C GLN A 16 4.64 8.45 4.94
N ILE A 17 3.77 7.44 4.99
CA ILE A 17 2.49 7.46 4.27
C ILE A 17 1.62 8.63 4.75
N GLU A 18 1.47 8.80 6.06
CA GLU A 18 0.68 9.89 6.64
C GLU A 18 1.22 11.26 6.23
N LYS A 19 2.56 11.43 6.28
CA LYS A 19 3.22 12.66 5.84
C LYS A 19 2.97 12.95 4.36
N GLU A 20 3.06 11.94 3.51
CA GLU A 20 2.76 12.09 2.09
C GLU A 20 1.32 12.55 1.87
N LEU A 21 0.35 11.87 2.49
CA LEU A 21 -1.06 12.26 2.39
C LEU A 21 -1.31 13.69 2.89
N GLN A 22 -0.62 14.10 3.96
CA GLN A 22 -0.70 15.46 4.47
C GLN A 22 -0.16 16.51 3.49
N ASN A 23 0.93 16.21 2.78
CA ASN A 23 1.51 17.12 1.78
C ASN A 23 0.53 17.44 0.64
N TYR A 24 -0.39 16.52 0.34
CA TYR A 24 -1.40 16.68 -0.70
C TYR A 24 -2.79 17.04 -0.16
N SER A 25 -2.91 17.41 1.13
CA SER A 25 -4.18 17.78 1.76
C SER A 25 -4.96 18.87 1.00
N LEU A 26 -4.27 19.91 0.53
CA LEU A 26 -4.90 20.99 -0.25
C LEU A 26 -5.48 20.48 -1.58
N LEU A 27 -4.78 19.58 -2.26
CA LEU A 27 -5.26 18.96 -3.49
C LEU A 27 -6.50 18.09 -3.19
N PHE A 28 -6.48 17.32 -2.10
CA PHE A 28 -7.64 16.53 -1.70
C PHE A 28 -8.87 17.38 -1.35
N ASP A 29 -8.67 18.57 -0.78
CA ASP A 29 -9.78 19.48 -0.48
C ASP A 29 -10.30 20.20 -1.72
N LEU A 30 -9.43 20.45 -2.71
CA LEU A 30 -9.79 21.03 -3.99
C LEU A 30 -10.70 20.10 -4.80
N ILE A 31 -10.33 18.81 -4.92
CA ILE A 31 -11.10 17.85 -5.74
C ILE A 31 -12.44 17.42 -5.15
N LYS A 32 -12.71 17.76 -3.88
CA LYS A 32 -14.05 17.60 -3.29
C LYS A 32 -15.02 18.65 -3.81
N GLN A 33 -14.51 19.76 -4.35
CA GLN A 33 -15.30 20.92 -4.77
C GLN A 33 -15.47 20.99 -6.28
N GLN A 34 -14.51 20.46 -7.04
CA GLN A 34 -14.51 20.45 -8.50
C GLN A 34 -13.89 19.16 -9.05
N GLU A 35 -14.25 18.82 -10.28
CA GLU A 35 -13.54 17.75 -10.99
C GLU A 35 -12.08 18.15 -11.26
N PRO A 36 -11.11 17.25 -11.01
CA PRO A 36 -9.71 17.55 -11.24
C PRO A 36 -9.38 17.67 -12.73
N ASP A 37 -8.50 18.60 -13.07
CA ASP A 37 -7.91 18.67 -14.39
C ASP A 37 -6.84 17.58 -14.64
N LEU A 38 -6.21 17.58 -15.81
CA LEU A 38 -5.20 16.57 -16.15
C LEU A 38 -3.97 16.61 -15.24
N ILE A 39 -3.53 17.80 -14.80
CA ILE A 39 -2.35 17.98 -13.95
C ILE A 39 -2.68 17.43 -12.55
N GLU A 40 -3.84 17.79 -12.03
CA GLU A 40 -4.35 17.32 -10.74
C GLU A 40 -4.57 15.81 -10.75
N MET A 41 -5.17 15.26 -11.80
CA MET A 41 -5.32 13.81 -12.00
C MET A 41 -3.98 13.08 -12.02
N THR A 42 -2.96 13.66 -12.64
CA THR A 42 -1.60 13.09 -12.66
C THR A 42 -0.99 13.08 -11.27
N ALA A 43 -1.13 14.18 -10.53
CA ALA A 43 -0.68 14.27 -9.14
C ALA A 43 -1.39 13.23 -8.25
N LEU A 44 -2.72 13.13 -8.33
CA LEU A 44 -3.51 12.15 -7.57
C LEU A 44 -3.12 10.72 -7.91
N SER A 45 -2.89 10.42 -9.18
CA SER A 45 -2.44 9.09 -9.63
C SER A 45 -1.09 8.73 -9.01
N SER A 46 -0.16 9.69 -8.94
CA SER A 46 1.13 9.52 -8.27
C SER A 46 0.98 9.26 -6.77
N VAL A 47 0.13 10.04 -6.09
CA VAL A 47 -0.12 9.89 -4.65
C VAL A 47 -0.77 8.54 -4.34
N LEU A 48 -1.75 8.12 -5.14
CA LEU A 48 -2.43 6.83 -4.99
C LEU A 48 -1.45 5.66 -5.17
N HIS A 49 -0.57 5.77 -6.16
CA HIS A 49 0.48 4.78 -6.41
C HIS A 49 1.47 4.69 -5.23
N SER A 50 1.94 5.83 -4.73
CA SER A 50 2.88 5.88 -3.60
C SER A 50 2.25 5.35 -2.31
N PHE A 51 1.01 5.74 -2.01
CA PHE A 51 0.23 5.23 -0.89
C PHE A 51 0.17 3.70 -0.88
N TYR A 52 -0.19 3.10 -2.01
CA TYR A 52 -0.29 1.64 -2.11
C TYR A 52 1.09 0.97 -1.99
N ASN A 53 2.14 1.54 -2.60
CA ASN A 53 3.50 1.03 -2.44
C ASN A 53 3.97 1.07 -0.97
N GLY A 54 3.59 2.09 -0.20
CA GLY A 54 3.87 2.15 1.24
C GLY A 54 3.21 1.00 2.01
N ILE A 55 1.95 0.68 1.68
CA ILE A 55 1.24 -0.49 2.24
C ILE A 55 1.96 -1.79 1.86
N GLU A 56 2.37 -1.96 0.61
CA GLU A 56 3.15 -3.13 0.18
C GLU A 56 4.49 -3.23 0.95
N GLY A 57 5.15 -2.09 1.21
CA GLY A 57 6.36 -2.01 2.02
C GLY A 57 6.15 -2.56 3.44
N ILE A 58 5.06 -2.15 4.10
CA ILE A 58 4.67 -2.67 5.42
C ILE A 58 4.45 -4.19 5.36
N PHE A 59 3.73 -4.67 4.35
CA PHE A 59 3.48 -6.10 4.16
C PHE A 59 4.77 -6.89 3.91
N LEU A 60 5.72 -6.35 3.15
CA LEU A 60 7.04 -6.95 2.95
C LEU A 60 7.85 -7.01 4.25
N ILE A 61 7.78 -5.98 5.10
CA ILE A 61 8.43 -5.98 6.41
C ILE A 61 7.87 -7.12 7.28
N ILE A 62 6.54 -7.30 7.29
CA ILE A 62 5.87 -8.39 8.00
C ILE A 62 6.30 -9.74 7.41
N SER A 63 6.18 -9.91 6.09
CA SER A 63 6.51 -11.16 5.40
C SER A 63 7.97 -11.57 5.64
N LYS A 64 8.90 -10.60 5.65
CA LYS A 64 10.33 -10.85 5.85
C LYS A 64 10.69 -11.12 7.31
N ASN A 65 10.17 -10.33 8.26
CA ASN A 65 10.66 -10.35 9.64
C ASN A 65 9.77 -11.15 10.60
N ILE A 66 8.53 -11.49 10.18
CA ILE A 66 7.58 -12.28 10.97
C ILE A 66 7.34 -13.61 10.29
N ASP A 67 6.96 -13.61 9.01
CA ASP A 67 6.67 -14.86 8.29
C ASP A 67 7.95 -15.57 7.80
N GLU A 68 9.12 -14.93 7.93
CA GLU A 68 10.44 -15.38 7.43
C GLU A 68 10.43 -15.87 5.97
N ASN A 69 9.48 -15.38 5.19
CA ASN A 69 9.19 -15.85 3.84
C ASN A 69 8.79 -14.66 2.98
N ILE A 70 9.58 -14.35 1.96
CA ILE A 70 9.28 -13.30 0.99
C ILE A 70 8.66 -13.96 -0.25
N PRO A 71 7.51 -13.48 -0.77
CA PRO A 71 6.96 -14.00 -2.00
C PRO A 71 7.92 -13.71 -3.18
N LYS A 72 8.16 -14.70 -4.04
CA LYS A 72 9.11 -14.62 -5.17
C LYS A 72 8.45 -14.88 -6.54
N SER A 73 7.13 -15.03 -6.58
CA SER A 73 6.39 -15.31 -7.81
C SER A 73 6.39 -14.10 -8.73
N TYR A 74 6.05 -14.30 -10.01
CA TYR A 74 5.82 -13.21 -10.94
C TYR A 74 4.69 -12.27 -10.46
N ASN A 75 3.66 -12.84 -9.82
CA ASN A 75 2.50 -12.13 -9.25
C ASN A 75 2.66 -11.87 -7.74
N TRP A 76 3.88 -11.63 -7.27
CA TRP A 76 4.17 -11.55 -5.84
C TRP A 76 3.35 -10.49 -5.11
N HIS A 77 2.97 -9.40 -5.79
CA HIS A 77 2.13 -8.34 -5.23
C HIS A 77 0.75 -8.84 -4.79
N SER A 78 0.08 -9.61 -5.66
CA SER A 78 -1.23 -10.20 -5.37
C SER A 78 -1.12 -11.27 -4.28
N ASP A 79 -0.08 -12.10 -4.37
CA ASP A 79 0.19 -13.14 -3.37
C ASP A 79 0.47 -12.52 -2.00
N LEU A 80 1.21 -11.41 -1.95
CA LEU A 80 1.51 -10.69 -0.72
C LEU A 80 0.22 -10.17 -0.07
N LEU A 81 -0.63 -9.47 -0.82
CA LEU A 81 -1.90 -8.95 -0.31
C LEU A 81 -2.79 -10.07 0.24
N LYS A 82 -2.90 -11.19 -0.49
CA LYS A 82 -3.67 -12.37 -0.05
C LYS A 82 -3.11 -12.97 1.24
N ARG A 83 -1.78 -13.13 1.34
CA ARG A 83 -1.15 -13.65 2.57
C ARG A 83 -1.39 -12.75 3.79
N MET A 84 -1.59 -11.45 3.60
CA MET A 84 -1.86 -10.53 4.71
C MET A 84 -3.30 -10.64 5.21
N SER A 85 -4.25 -11.07 4.38
CA SER A 85 -5.64 -11.31 4.79
C SER A 85 -5.85 -12.70 5.42
N GLU A 86 -4.93 -13.63 5.19
CA GLU A 86 -4.98 -14.98 5.74
C GLU A 86 -4.22 -15.09 7.08
N LYS A 87 -4.71 -15.97 7.96
CA LYS A 87 -3.93 -16.44 9.12
C LYS A 87 -2.94 -17.52 8.67
N ASN A 88 -1.80 -17.61 9.34
CA ASN A 88 -0.84 -18.70 9.16
C ASN A 88 -0.45 -19.28 10.53
N GLU A 89 0.54 -20.17 10.56
CA GLU A 89 1.01 -20.81 11.80
C GLU A 89 1.70 -19.84 12.78
N ILE A 90 2.19 -18.70 12.29
CA ILE A 90 3.01 -17.75 13.03
C ILE A 90 2.20 -16.54 13.52
N ARG A 91 1.22 -16.08 12.72
CA ARG A 91 0.41 -14.89 12.99
C ARG A 91 -1.05 -15.05 12.54
N LYS A 92 -1.91 -14.23 13.15
CA LYS A 92 -3.26 -13.98 12.63
C LYS A 92 -3.19 -13.16 11.33
N ASN A 93 -4.34 -13.02 10.69
CA ASN A 93 -4.50 -12.09 9.58
C ASN A 93 -4.14 -10.66 10.01
N VAL A 94 -3.40 -9.96 9.16
CA VAL A 94 -2.98 -8.56 9.39
C VAL A 94 -4.10 -7.61 9.00
N ILE A 95 -4.82 -7.93 7.93
CA ILE A 95 -5.97 -7.16 7.44
C ILE A 95 -7.23 -8.01 7.47
N SER A 96 -8.40 -7.36 7.55
CA SER A 96 -9.69 -8.02 7.39
C SER A 96 -9.96 -8.33 5.92
N GLU A 97 -10.93 -9.21 5.66
CA GLU A 97 -11.43 -9.51 4.31
C GLU A 97 -11.98 -8.25 3.60
N GLU A 98 -12.68 -7.38 4.34
CA GLU A 98 -13.14 -6.09 3.82
C GLU A 98 -11.97 -5.23 3.31
N LYS A 99 -10.89 -5.15 4.10
CA LYS A 99 -9.70 -4.39 3.72
C LYS A 99 -8.93 -5.02 2.57
N PHE A 100 -8.93 -6.35 2.48
CA PHE A 100 -8.39 -7.07 1.33
C PHE A 100 -9.12 -6.67 0.03
N ASN A 101 -10.45 -6.70 0.05
CA ASN A 101 -11.27 -6.33 -1.11
C ASN A 101 -11.02 -4.87 -1.54
N GLN A 102 -10.97 -3.93 -0.58
CA GLN A 102 -10.62 -2.54 -0.85
C GLN A 102 -9.23 -2.43 -1.50
N LEU A 103 -8.21 -3.04 -0.92
CA LEU A 103 -6.82 -2.97 -1.41
C LEU A 103 -6.61 -3.66 -2.76
N GLN A 104 -7.48 -4.60 -3.14
CA GLN A 104 -7.42 -5.24 -4.45
C GLN A 104 -7.68 -4.25 -5.59
N GLU A 105 -8.51 -3.24 -5.38
CA GLU A 105 -8.74 -2.16 -6.35
C GLU A 105 -7.48 -1.30 -6.53
N TYR A 106 -6.77 -0.99 -5.44
CA TYR A 106 -5.50 -0.26 -5.48
C TYR A 106 -4.40 -1.06 -6.19
N LEU A 107 -4.34 -2.38 -5.97
CA LEU A 107 -3.45 -3.26 -6.71
C LEU A 107 -3.76 -3.23 -8.22
N GLY A 108 -5.05 -3.26 -8.58
CA GLY A 108 -5.51 -3.11 -9.96
C GLY A 108 -5.05 -1.78 -10.56
N PHE A 109 -5.24 -0.68 -9.83
CA PHE A 109 -4.77 0.65 -10.22
C PHE A 109 -3.25 0.68 -10.42
N ARG A 110 -2.48 0.05 -9.52
CA ARG A 110 -1.02 -0.04 -9.66
C ARG A 110 -0.61 -0.69 -10.99
N HIS A 111 -1.27 -1.78 -11.37
CA HIS A 111 -1.03 -2.41 -12.66
C HIS A 111 -1.41 -1.48 -13.81
N PHE A 112 -2.56 -0.80 -13.75
CA PHE A 112 -2.97 0.17 -14.75
C PHE A 112 -1.97 1.35 -14.88
N PHE A 113 -1.53 1.93 -13.77
CA PHE A 113 -0.62 3.07 -13.72
C PHE A 113 0.72 2.75 -14.38
N ARG A 114 1.29 1.57 -14.09
CA ARG A 114 2.57 1.12 -14.66
C ARG A 114 2.53 1.01 -16.19
N HIS A 115 1.39 0.64 -16.78
CA HIS A 115 1.28 0.43 -18.22
C HIS A 115 0.89 1.70 -19.01
N ASN A 116 0.24 2.68 -18.38
CA ASN A 116 -0.32 3.84 -19.09
C ASN A 116 0.44 5.16 -18.86
N TYR A 117 1.24 5.27 -17.79
CA TYR A 117 1.96 6.51 -17.45
C TYR A 117 3.49 6.35 -17.49
N GLN A 118 3.99 5.22 -17.99
CA GLN A 118 5.40 5.05 -18.36
C GLN A 118 5.58 5.42 -19.84
N CYS A 119 5.51 6.71 -20.13
CA CYS A 119 6.08 7.28 -21.35
C CYS A 119 7.45 7.86 -21.04
#